data_AF-H0EKW7-F1
#
_entry.id   AF-H0EKW7-F1
#
_cell.length_a   1.000
_cell.length_b   1.000
_cell.length_c   1.000
_cell.angle_alpha   90.00
_cell.angle_beta   90.00
_cell.angle_gamma   90.00
#
_symmetry.space_group_name_H-M   'P 1'
#
loop_
_entity.id
_entity.type
_entity.pdbx_description
1 polymer ?
#
loop_
_entity_poly.entity_id
_entity_poly.type
_entity_poly.pdbx_seq_one_letter_code
_entity_poly.pdbx_strand_id
1 'polypeptide(L)'
;MSDGKEVKITLESLPKILENDTKVKLAGIDVDGMLRGKLISKKKFLGIAKEGFGFCSVIFGWDMHDQTYFKELKISNAENGYHDIIAIPDLSSFRRIPWEDNVPFFLVSFFDPDSQEPVSVCPRGLLKTALEKIQAKGLGAMAGGWRGVEKKLEIKQPPLGKGQDVGGKADPGVRLAKSLKEATERFARPESVAREVFGDEDHYTLHNYGQKCIA
;
A
#
# COMPACT_ATOMS: atom_id res chain seq x y z
N MET A 1 20.51 10.31 23.34
CA MET A 1 19.28 9.95 22.59
C MET A 1 19.07 11.09 21.62
N SER A 2 19.50 10.93 20.37
CA SER A 2 19.51 12.02 19.39
C SER A 2 18.09 12.34 18.94
N ASP A 3 17.71 13.61 19.02
CA ASP A 3 16.49 14.21 18.47
C ASP A 3 16.24 13.73 17.03
N GLY A 4 15.35 12.76 16.88
CA GLY A 4 14.90 12.23 15.60
C GLY A 4 13.92 13.19 14.94
N LYS A 5 14.42 14.31 14.40
CA LYS A 5 13.63 15.07 13.41
C LYS A 5 13.39 14.15 12.22
N GLU A 6 12.13 13.76 12.03
CA GLU A 6 11.67 13.02 10.86
C GLU A 6 12.08 13.80 9.60
N VAL A 7 13.06 13.28 8.87
CA VAL A 7 13.58 13.94 7.67
C VAL A 7 12.52 13.82 6.60
N LYS A 8 11.79 14.90 6.34
CA LYS A 8 10.80 14.95 5.26
C LYS A 8 11.49 14.74 3.92
N ILE A 9 11.12 13.67 3.23
CA ILE A 9 11.77 13.25 1.98
C ILE A 9 11.17 14.03 0.82
N THR A 10 11.95 14.96 0.30
CA THR A 10 11.64 15.79 -0.86
C THR A 10 12.68 15.61 -1.96
N LEU A 11 12.37 16.05 -3.18
CA LEU A 11 13.29 15.97 -4.33
C LEU A 11 14.65 16.63 -4.03
N GLU A 12 14.65 17.74 -3.29
CA GLU A 12 15.84 18.49 -2.92
C GLU A 12 16.69 17.75 -1.89
N SER A 13 16.06 16.97 -1.00
CA SER A 13 16.73 16.18 0.03
C SER A 13 17.30 14.86 -0.49
N LEU A 14 16.78 14.33 -1.62
CA LEU A 14 17.14 13.00 -2.15
C LEU A 14 18.65 12.80 -2.36
N PRO A 15 19.41 13.74 -2.95
CA PRO A 15 20.84 13.55 -3.15
C PRO A 15 21.61 13.34 -1.84
N LYS A 16 21.17 14.02 -0.77
CA LYS A 16 21.76 13.92 0.56
C LYS A 16 21.35 12.64 1.29
N ILE A 17 20.07 12.27 1.22
CA ILE A 17 19.56 11.02 1.82
C ILE A 17 20.25 9.79 1.23
N LEU A 18 20.52 9.84 -0.08
CA LEU A 18 21.14 8.75 -0.83
C LEU A 18 22.65 8.92 -0.99
N GLU A 19 23.31 9.76 -0.18
CA GLU A 19 24.71 10.13 -0.40
C GLU A 19 25.65 8.92 -0.51
N ASN A 20 25.42 7.91 0.35
CA ASN A 20 26.22 6.69 0.44
C ASN A 20 25.70 5.54 -0.44
N ASP A 21 24.63 5.75 -1.20
CA ASP A 21 23.99 4.72 -2.02
C ASP A 21 24.44 4.82 -3.48
N THR A 22 24.66 3.67 -4.13
CA THR A 22 25.00 3.60 -5.56
C THR A 22 23.81 3.21 -6.43
N LYS A 23 22.80 2.56 -5.83
CA LYS A 23 21.62 2.01 -6.50
C LYS A 23 20.36 2.19 -5.63
N VAL A 24 19.22 2.22 -6.28
CA VAL A 24 17.88 2.35 -5.67
C VAL A 24 16.98 1.30 -6.29
N LYS A 25 16.18 0.62 -5.47
CA LYS A 25 15.17 -0.34 -5.92
C LYS A 25 13.82 0.39 -6.04
N LEU A 26 13.20 0.28 -7.21
CA LEU A 26 11.87 0.80 -7.46
C LEU A 26 10.95 -0.36 -7.80
N ALA A 27 9.78 -0.42 -7.17
CA ALA A 27 8.81 -1.45 -7.50
C ALA A 27 7.36 -1.01 -7.34
N GLY A 28 6.52 -1.51 -8.22
CA GLY A 28 5.06 -1.43 -8.11
C GLY A 28 4.50 -2.77 -7.63
N ILE A 29 3.19 -2.79 -7.43
CA ILE A 29 2.44 -4.00 -7.06
C ILE A 29 1.56 -4.35 -8.25
N ASP A 30 1.64 -5.59 -8.73
CA ASP A 30 0.76 -6.09 -9.79
C ASP A 30 -0.60 -6.54 -9.25
N VAL A 31 -1.46 -7.03 -10.13
CA VAL A 31 -2.83 -7.45 -9.80
C VAL A 31 -2.90 -8.67 -8.87
N ASP A 32 -1.84 -9.48 -8.82
CA ASP A 32 -1.74 -10.66 -7.94
C ASP A 32 -1.08 -10.31 -6.59
N GLY A 33 -0.75 -9.04 -6.36
CA GLY A 33 -0.12 -8.57 -5.14
C GLY A 33 1.39 -8.77 -5.11
N MET A 34 2.01 -9.14 -6.24
CA MET A 34 3.44 -9.36 -6.34
C MET A 34 4.17 -8.04 -6.56
N LEU A 35 5.32 -7.91 -5.89
CA LEU A 35 6.18 -6.75 -6.01
C LEU A 35 7.02 -6.85 -7.30
N ARG A 36 6.71 -6.02 -8.31
CA ARG A 36 7.38 -6.01 -9.61
C ARG A 36 8.24 -4.76 -9.76
N GLY A 37 9.55 -4.92 -9.96
CA GLY A 37 10.47 -3.80 -9.89
C GLY A 37 11.84 -4.03 -10.50
N LYS A 38 12.68 -3.00 -10.45
CA LYS A 38 14.06 -3.03 -10.93
C LYS A 38 14.99 -2.23 -10.02
N LEU A 39 16.25 -2.64 -9.99
CA LEU A 39 17.34 -1.86 -9.42
C LEU A 39 17.87 -0.89 -10.48
N ILE A 40 18.01 0.37 -10.11
CA ILE A 40 18.55 1.42 -10.97
C ILE A 40 19.70 2.14 -10.29
N SER A 41 20.61 2.72 -11.06
CA SER A 41 21.69 3.54 -10.49
C SER A 41 21.13 4.80 -9.83
N LYS A 42 21.79 5.28 -8.77
CA LYS A 42 21.44 6.55 -8.10
C LYS A 42 21.34 7.71 -9.09
N LYS A 43 22.29 7.82 -10.03
CA LYS A 43 22.30 8.85 -11.06
C LYS A 43 21.01 8.83 -11.90
N LYS A 44 20.59 7.63 -12.34
CA LYS A 44 19.34 7.47 -13.10
C LYS A 44 18.14 7.85 -12.22
N PHE A 45 18.08 7.34 -10.99
CA PHE A 45 17.00 7.63 -10.05
C PHE A 45 16.78 9.13 -9.84
N LEU A 46 17.84 9.90 -9.57
CA LEU A 46 17.74 11.34 -9.35
C LEU A 46 17.17 12.09 -10.58
N GLY A 47 17.45 11.61 -11.80
CA GLY A 47 16.90 12.18 -13.02
C GLY A 47 15.41 11.85 -13.27
N ILE A 48 14.91 10.74 -12.72
CA ILE A 48 13.52 10.27 -12.94
C ILE A 48 12.61 10.49 -11.72
N ALA A 49 13.14 10.99 -10.61
CA ALA A 49 12.41 11.04 -9.33
C ALA A 49 11.15 11.92 -9.37
N LYS A 50 11.12 12.93 -10.27
CA LYS A 50 9.97 13.84 -10.43
C LYS A 50 9.04 13.42 -11.57
N GLU A 51 9.59 13.22 -12.76
CA GLU A 51 8.82 13.00 -14.00
C GLU A 51 8.46 11.53 -14.23
N GLY A 52 9.07 10.62 -13.46
CA GLY A 52 8.91 9.18 -13.64
C GLY A 52 9.75 8.63 -14.78
N PHE A 53 9.42 7.40 -15.18
CA PHE A 53 10.16 6.64 -16.20
C PHE A 53 9.25 5.59 -16.84
N GLY A 54 9.62 5.15 -18.05
CA GLY A 54 8.93 4.06 -18.75
C GLY A 54 9.03 2.73 -17.99
N PHE A 55 7.88 2.09 -17.83
CA PHE A 55 7.74 0.76 -17.23
C PHE A 55 6.89 -0.11 -18.16
N CYS A 56 7.34 -1.33 -18.42
CA CYS A 56 6.61 -2.23 -19.31
C CYS A 56 5.26 -2.64 -18.70
N SER A 57 4.18 -2.42 -19.45
CA SER A 57 2.80 -2.76 -19.04
C SER A 57 2.57 -4.26 -18.84
N VAL A 58 3.47 -5.11 -19.34
CA VAL A 58 3.45 -6.58 -19.18
C VAL A 58 3.39 -7.02 -17.72
N ILE A 59 3.82 -6.19 -16.76
CA ILE A 59 3.65 -6.52 -15.34
C ILE A 59 2.20 -6.77 -14.92
N PHE A 60 1.24 -6.27 -15.69
CA PHE A 60 -0.18 -6.50 -15.47
C PHE A 60 -0.77 -7.58 -16.38
N GLY A 61 0.03 -8.18 -17.27
CA GLY A 61 -0.40 -9.18 -18.25
C GLY A 61 -0.08 -10.63 -17.86
N TRP A 62 0.50 -10.87 -16.68
CA TRP A 62 0.90 -12.18 -16.21
C TRP A 62 0.55 -12.40 -14.73
N ASP A 63 0.49 -13.68 -14.33
CA ASP A 63 0.20 -14.08 -12.97
C ASP A 63 1.45 -14.17 -12.08
N MET A 64 1.26 -14.56 -10.81
CA MET A 64 2.34 -14.77 -9.86
C MET A 64 3.32 -15.90 -10.22
N HIS A 65 2.98 -16.77 -11.19
CA HIS A 65 3.84 -17.81 -11.74
C HIS A 65 4.56 -17.36 -13.02
N ASP A 66 4.49 -16.07 -13.35
CA ASP A 66 5.01 -15.48 -14.57
C ASP A 66 4.38 -16.10 -15.85
N GLN A 67 3.15 -16.60 -15.74
CA GLN A 67 2.36 -17.05 -16.88
C GLN A 67 1.46 -15.93 -17.37
N THR A 68 1.50 -15.65 -18.68
CA THR A 68 0.60 -14.68 -19.30
C THR A 68 -0.85 -15.09 -19.12
N TYR A 69 -1.72 -14.13 -18.81
CA TYR A 69 -3.16 -14.41 -18.77
C TYR A 69 -3.67 -14.89 -20.14
N PHE A 70 -4.52 -15.91 -20.13
CA PHE A 70 -5.08 -16.50 -21.35
C PHE A 70 -5.78 -15.49 -22.26
N LYS A 71 -6.37 -14.45 -21.66
CA LYS A 71 -6.98 -13.33 -22.37
C LYS A 71 -6.09 -12.11 -22.20
N GLU A 72 -5.61 -11.56 -23.32
CA GLU A 72 -4.87 -10.31 -23.31
C GLU A 72 -5.73 -9.18 -22.71
N LEU A 73 -5.09 -8.35 -21.89
CA LEU A 73 -5.74 -7.22 -21.26
C LEU A 73 -5.55 -5.97 -22.12
N LYS A 74 -6.49 -5.03 -22.04
CA LYS A 74 -6.41 -3.75 -22.78
C LYS A 74 -5.12 -2.97 -22.48
N ILE A 75 -4.57 -3.13 -21.27
CA ILE A 75 -3.34 -2.46 -20.85
C ILE A 75 -2.07 -3.08 -21.47
N SER A 76 -2.09 -4.38 -21.78
CA SER A 76 -0.93 -5.17 -22.23
C SER A 76 -1.41 -6.22 -23.23
N ASN A 77 -1.32 -5.88 -24.53
CA ASN A 77 -1.76 -6.74 -25.63
C ASN A 77 -0.85 -6.56 -26.85
N ALA A 78 -0.94 -7.51 -27.79
CA ALA A 78 -0.15 -7.45 -29.01
C ALA A 78 -0.54 -6.26 -29.91
N GLU A 79 -1.82 -5.86 -29.92
CA GLU A 79 -2.34 -4.78 -30.76
C GLU A 79 -1.73 -3.41 -30.41
N ASN A 80 -1.51 -3.13 -29.13
CA ASN A 80 -0.84 -1.91 -28.65
C ASN A 80 0.68 -2.06 -28.51
N GLY A 81 1.23 -3.20 -28.94
CA GLY A 81 2.67 -3.48 -28.92
C GLY A 81 3.28 -3.54 -27.51
N TYR A 82 2.49 -3.83 -26.48
CA TYR A 82 2.93 -3.83 -25.08
C TYR A 82 3.54 -2.50 -24.65
N HIS A 83 2.86 -1.40 -25.01
CA HIS A 83 3.34 -0.05 -24.74
C HIS A 83 3.75 0.17 -23.28
N ASP A 84 4.76 1.02 -23.08
CA ASP A 84 5.21 1.41 -21.75
C ASP A 84 4.17 2.32 -21.07
N ILE A 85 4.00 2.12 -19.77
CA ILE A 85 3.28 3.02 -18.85
C ILE A 85 4.28 3.89 -18.09
N ILE A 86 3.83 5.01 -17.52
CA ILE A 86 4.68 5.90 -16.73
C ILE A 86 4.68 5.41 -15.28
N ALA A 87 5.85 5.10 -14.73
CA ALA A 87 6.03 4.82 -13.31
C ALA A 87 6.64 6.04 -12.60
N ILE A 88 5.93 6.57 -11.60
CA ILE A 88 6.39 7.72 -10.80
C ILE A 88 6.71 7.23 -9.38
N PRO A 89 7.96 7.43 -8.89
CA PRO A 89 8.32 7.10 -7.52
C PRO A 89 7.53 7.94 -6.49
N ASP A 90 7.01 7.27 -5.47
CA ASP A 90 6.41 7.94 -4.32
C ASP A 90 7.47 8.16 -3.24
N LEU A 91 7.92 9.41 -3.08
CA LEU A 91 8.97 9.76 -2.13
C LEU A 91 8.56 9.53 -0.67
N SER A 92 7.27 9.59 -0.35
CA SER A 92 6.76 9.30 0.99
C SER A 92 6.85 7.82 1.35
N SER A 93 7.02 6.95 0.35
CA SER A 93 7.09 5.50 0.52
C SER A 93 8.50 4.97 0.79
N PHE A 94 9.50 5.86 0.92
CA PHE A 94 10.88 5.52 1.16
C PHE A 94 11.04 4.59 2.36
N ARG A 95 11.82 3.53 2.16
CA ARG A 95 12.31 2.67 3.23
C ARG A 95 13.63 2.05 2.79
N ARG A 96 14.35 1.46 3.73
CA ARG A 96 15.49 0.58 3.42
C ARG A 96 15.07 -0.86 3.61
N ILE A 97 15.52 -1.75 2.74
CA ILE A 97 15.23 -3.19 2.84
C ILE A 97 16.36 -3.83 3.67
N PRO A 98 16.12 -4.22 4.95
CA PRO A 98 17.21 -4.63 5.84
C PRO A 98 17.91 -5.92 5.38
N TRP A 99 17.18 -6.81 4.70
CA TRP A 99 17.70 -8.09 4.20
C TRP A 99 18.27 -8.01 2.77
N GLU A 100 18.27 -6.84 2.13
CA GLU A 100 18.91 -6.59 0.83
C GLU A 100 19.97 -5.48 0.97
N ASP A 101 20.92 -5.67 1.88
CA ASP A 101 22.03 -4.74 2.15
C ASP A 101 21.59 -3.30 2.43
N ASN A 102 20.44 -3.13 3.12
CA ASN A 102 19.83 -1.82 3.39
C ASN A 102 19.59 -0.96 2.13
N VAL A 103 19.33 -1.59 0.97
CA VAL A 103 19.09 -0.88 -0.29
C VAL A 103 17.91 0.10 -0.14
N PRO A 104 18.06 1.36 -0.62
CA PRO A 104 16.96 2.31 -0.74
C PRO A 104 15.84 1.74 -1.60
N PHE A 105 14.60 1.84 -1.10
CA PHE A 105 13.42 1.35 -1.77
C PHE A 105 12.31 2.39 -1.81
N PHE A 106 11.69 2.54 -2.98
CA PHE A 106 10.49 3.34 -3.17
C PHE A 106 9.45 2.52 -3.92
N LEU A 107 8.19 2.68 -3.50
CA LEU A 107 7.05 2.25 -4.31
C LEU A 107 6.88 3.21 -5.49
N VAL A 108 6.38 2.69 -6.60
CA VAL A 108 5.93 3.50 -7.74
C VAL A 108 4.43 3.41 -7.90
N SER A 109 3.85 4.49 -8.43
CA SER A 109 2.49 4.52 -8.97
C SER A 109 2.55 4.60 -10.49
N PHE A 110 1.58 3.98 -11.15
CA PHE A 110 1.54 3.87 -12.60
C PHE A 110 0.49 4.79 -13.21
N PHE A 111 0.85 5.45 -14.30
CA PHE A 111 0.05 6.43 -15.01
C PHE A 111 0.06 6.12 -16.51
N ASP A 112 -1.07 6.42 -17.14
CA ASP A 112 -1.24 6.32 -18.57
C ASP A 112 -0.41 7.41 -19.27
N PRO A 113 0.37 7.09 -20.31
CA PRO A 113 1.30 8.04 -20.92
C PRO A 113 0.60 9.19 -21.68
N ASP A 114 -0.62 8.95 -22.19
CA ASP A 114 -1.35 9.92 -23.01
C ASP A 114 -2.20 10.86 -22.14
N SER A 115 -2.97 10.28 -21.22
CA SER A 115 -3.89 11.02 -20.35
C SER A 115 -3.26 11.52 -19.06
N GLN A 116 -2.12 10.97 -18.65
CA GLN A 116 -1.48 11.19 -17.33
C GLN A 116 -2.37 10.79 -16.14
N GLU A 117 -3.46 10.05 -16.37
CA GLU A 117 -4.31 9.55 -15.32
C GLU A 117 -3.75 8.25 -14.70
N PRO A 118 -4.03 7.96 -13.42
CA PRO A 118 -3.64 6.69 -12.81
C PRO A 118 -4.22 5.50 -13.58
N VAL A 119 -3.39 4.51 -13.91
CA VAL A 119 -3.89 3.31 -14.59
C VAL A 119 -4.81 2.52 -13.66
N SER A 120 -5.97 2.10 -14.17
CA SER A 120 -7.00 1.41 -13.39
C SER A 120 -6.57 0.05 -12.83
N VAL A 121 -5.60 -0.58 -13.50
CA VAL A 121 -5.02 -1.87 -13.08
C VAL A 121 -4.00 -1.74 -11.93
N CYS A 122 -3.56 -0.51 -11.59
CA CYS A 122 -2.64 -0.30 -10.47
C CYS A 122 -3.42 -0.38 -9.14
N PRO A 123 -3.17 -1.40 -8.29
CA PRO A 123 -3.91 -1.55 -7.03
C PRO A 123 -3.75 -0.34 -6.10
N ARG A 124 -2.54 0.26 -6.09
CA ARG A 124 -2.24 1.46 -5.30
C ARG A 124 -3.02 2.67 -5.80
N GLY A 125 -3.15 2.84 -7.12
CA GLY A 125 -3.96 3.90 -7.74
C GLY A 125 -5.44 3.73 -7.42
N LEU A 126 -5.97 2.51 -7.61
CA LEU A 126 -7.34 2.17 -7.29
C LEU A 126 -7.68 2.43 -5.81
N LEU A 127 -6.80 2.02 -4.89
CA LEU A 127 -6.97 2.27 -3.46
C LEU A 127 -7.03 3.78 -3.18
N LYS A 128 -6.15 4.58 -3.79
CA LYS A 128 -6.14 6.04 -3.62
C LYS A 128 -7.46 6.65 -4.10
N THR A 129 -7.95 6.29 -5.28
CA THR A 129 -9.24 6.77 -5.79
C THR A 129 -10.41 6.35 -4.89
N ALA A 130 -10.38 5.14 -4.33
CA ALA A 130 -11.39 4.69 -3.39
C ALA A 130 -11.36 5.52 -2.09
N LEU A 131 -10.18 5.80 -1.55
CA LEU A 131 -9.99 6.63 -0.37
C LEU A 131 -10.48 8.07 -0.60
N GLU A 132 -10.17 8.66 -1.75
CA GLU A 132 -10.64 10.01 -2.11
C GLU A 132 -12.18 10.08 -2.16
N LYS A 133 -12.84 9.05 -2.72
CA LYS A 133 -14.32 8.97 -2.74
C LYS A 133 -14.94 8.89 -1.36
N ILE A 134 -14.28 8.19 -0.43
CA ILE A 134 -14.73 8.06 0.96
C ILE A 134 -14.47 9.39 1.69
N GLN A 135 -13.29 9.98 1.51
CA GLN A 135 -12.93 11.28 2.08
C GLN A 135 -13.88 12.41 1.64
N ALA A 136 -14.29 12.42 0.37
CA ALA A 136 -15.28 13.38 -0.15
C ALA A 136 -16.64 13.31 0.57
N LYS A 137 -16.96 12.16 1.20
CA LYS A 137 -18.17 12.00 2.04
C LYS A 137 -17.92 12.38 3.50
N GLY A 138 -16.75 12.90 3.84
CA GLY A 138 -16.33 13.17 5.22
C GLY A 138 -16.19 11.87 6.01
N LEU A 139 -15.62 10.84 5.40
CA LEU A 139 -15.33 9.55 6.00
C LEU A 139 -13.82 9.26 5.92
N GLY A 140 -13.29 8.59 6.95
CA GLY A 140 -11.93 8.04 6.95
C GLY A 140 -11.96 6.51 6.83
N ALA A 141 -10.87 5.92 6.34
CA ALA A 141 -10.66 4.48 6.33
C ALA A 141 -9.42 4.11 7.15
N MET A 142 -9.48 3.00 7.89
CA MET A 142 -8.34 2.47 8.65
C MET A 142 -7.90 1.12 8.11
N ALA A 143 -6.59 0.90 8.09
CA ALA A 143 -5.99 -0.42 7.93
C ALA A 143 -5.10 -0.71 9.14
N GLY A 144 -5.50 -1.67 9.99
CA GLY A 144 -4.82 -1.97 11.25
C GLY A 144 -3.61 -2.90 11.16
N GLY A 145 -3.34 -3.48 9.99
CA GLY A 145 -2.26 -4.46 9.81
C GLY A 145 -0.87 -3.88 10.11
N TRP A 146 -0.62 -2.64 9.69
CA TRP A 146 0.68 -1.98 9.87
C TRP A 146 1.01 -1.67 11.33
N ARG A 147 0.00 -1.32 12.14
CA ARG A 147 0.16 -1.08 13.58
C ARG A 147 0.78 -2.28 14.30
N GLY A 148 0.42 -3.50 13.89
CA GLY A 148 1.00 -4.72 14.45
C GLY A 148 2.51 -4.81 14.23
N VAL A 149 2.98 -4.41 13.04
CA VAL A 149 4.40 -4.38 12.68
C VAL A 149 5.13 -3.29 13.46
N GLU A 150 4.59 -2.06 13.49
CA GLU A 150 5.21 -0.93 14.20
C GLU A 150 5.37 -1.18 15.70
N LYS A 151 4.32 -1.72 16.33
CA LYS A 151 4.33 -2.04 17.76
C LYS A 151 4.99 -3.38 18.08
N LYS A 152 5.52 -4.08 17.06
CA LYS A 152 6.11 -5.42 17.19
C LYS A 152 5.22 -6.37 17.99
N LEU A 153 3.91 -6.34 17.71
CA LEU A 153 2.95 -7.17 18.43
C LEU A 153 3.26 -8.64 18.16
N GLU A 154 3.44 -9.42 19.22
CA GLU A 154 3.63 -10.85 19.09
C GLU A 154 2.35 -11.51 18.59
N ILE A 155 2.49 -12.31 17.53
CA ILE A 155 1.43 -13.20 17.08
C ILE A 155 1.39 -14.37 18.07
N LYS A 156 0.56 -14.24 19.10
CA LYS A 156 0.41 -15.25 20.16
C LYS A 156 -0.26 -16.53 19.67
N GLN A 157 -0.88 -16.50 18.50
CA GLN A 157 -1.67 -17.61 17.98
C GLN A 157 -0.94 -18.28 16.83
N PRO A 158 -0.64 -19.59 16.94
CA PRO A 158 -0.02 -20.30 15.84
C PRO A 158 -0.97 -20.36 14.63
N PRO A 159 -0.41 -20.46 13.41
CA PRO A 159 -1.23 -20.67 12.22
C PRO A 159 -2.04 -21.97 12.35
N LEU A 160 -3.24 -21.96 11.77
CA LEU A 160 -4.11 -23.13 11.81
C LEU A 160 -3.50 -24.31 11.04
N GLY A 161 -3.55 -25.48 11.67
CA GLY A 161 -3.14 -26.74 11.06
C GLY A 161 -4.14 -27.22 10.00
N LYS A 162 -3.70 -28.16 9.17
CA LYS A 162 -4.55 -28.78 8.15
C LYS A 162 -5.80 -29.39 8.78
N GLY A 163 -6.98 -28.98 8.31
CA GLY A 163 -8.28 -29.45 8.81
C GLY A 163 -8.78 -28.74 10.08
N GLN A 164 -8.13 -27.65 10.51
CA GLN A 164 -8.64 -26.78 11.56
C GLN A 164 -9.37 -25.58 10.96
N ASP A 165 -10.52 -25.24 11.56
CA ASP A 165 -11.37 -24.15 11.08
C ASP A 165 -11.14 -22.85 11.85
N VAL A 166 -11.24 -21.73 11.13
CA VAL A 166 -11.42 -20.41 11.74
C VAL A 166 -12.71 -20.44 12.57
N GLY A 167 -12.64 -20.05 13.85
CA GLY A 167 -13.79 -20.20 14.75
C GLY A 167 -13.73 -21.42 15.67
N GLY A 168 -12.88 -22.39 15.35
CA GLY A 168 -12.82 -23.67 16.05
C GLY A 168 -12.06 -23.63 17.38
N LYS A 169 -12.00 -24.78 18.07
CA LYS A 169 -11.24 -24.94 19.33
C LYS A 169 -9.74 -24.63 19.17
N ALA A 170 -9.21 -24.82 17.97
CA ALA A 170 -7.82 -24.52 17.64
C ALA A 170 -7.56 -23.03 17.34
N ASP A 171 -8.62 -22.22 17.27
CA ASP A 171 -8.56 -20.78 17.00
C ASP A 171 -9.20 -19.99 18.17
N PRO A 172 -8.52 -19.89 19.33
CA PRO A 172 -9.01 -19.15 20.49
C PRO A 172 -8.95 -17.62 20.28
N GLY A 173 -8.77 -17.15 19.04
CA GLY A 173 -8.75 -15.75 18.64
C GLY A 173 -9.96 -14.96 19.13
N VAL A 174 -9.69 -13.72 19.56
CA VAL A 174 -10.76 -12.74 19.76
C VAL A 174 -11.38 -12.48 18.39
N ARG A 175 -12.67 -12.84 18.24
CA ARG A 175 -13.41 -12.66 16.99
C ARG A 175 -13.64 -11.18 16.72
N LEU A 176 -13.60 -10.81 15.44
CA LEU A 176 -14.10 -9.51 14.98
C LEU A 176 -15.60 -9.39 15.29
N ALA A 177 -16.07 -8.14 15.34
CA ALA A 177 -17.49 -7.85 15.52
C ALA A 177 -18.32 -8.52 14.42
N LYS A 178 -19.48 -9.08 14.78
CA LYS A 178 -20.40 -9.75 13.84
C LYS A 178 -21.51 -8.82 13.34
N SER A 179 -21.57 -7.59 13.84
CA SER A 179 -22.53 -6.59 13.43
C SER A 179 -21.93 -5.19 13.49
N LEU A 180 -22.51 -4.25 12.73
CA LEU A 180 -22.12 -2.85 12.77
C LEU A 180 -22.26 -2.27 14.18
N LYS A 181 -23.36 -2.59 14.88
CA LYS A 181 -23.59 -2.16 16.26
C LYS A 181 -22.45 -2.59 17.19
N GLU A 182 -22.08 -3.87 17.14
CA GLU A 182 -20.99 -4.40 17.95
C GLU A 182 -19.64 -3.76 17.57
N ALA A 183 -19.39 -3.49 16.29
CA ALA A 183 -18.19 -2.81 15.83
C ALA A 183 -18.10 -1.38 16.40
N THR A 184 -19.20 -0.62 16.32
CA THR A 184 -19.29 0.74 16.87
C THR A 184 -19.09 0.75 18.37
N GLU A 185 -19.72 -0.16 19.11
CA GLU A 185 -19.51 -0.30 20.56
C GLU A 185 -18.05 -0.63 20.92
N ARG A 186 -17.38 -1.45 20.11
CA ARG A 186 -15.95 -1.78 20.32
C ARG A 186 -15.03 -0.61 20.00
N PHE A 187 -15.30 0.17 18.95
CA PHE A 187 -14.52 1.35 18.58
C PHE A 187 -14.75 2.52 19.52
N ALA A 188 -15.94 2.65 20.11
CA ALA A 188 -16.25 3.71 21.08
C ALA A 188 -15.55 3.53 22.45
N ARG A 189 -14.97 2.35 22.74
CA ARG A 189 -14.28 2.10 24.01
C ARG A 189 -13.10 3.08 24.19
N PRO A 190 -12.87 3.62 25.39
CA PRO A 190 -11.75 4.55 25.65
C PRO A 190 -10.39 3.97 25.21
N GLU A 191 -10.17 2.68 25.46
CA GLU A 191 -8.93 1.98 25.14
C GLU A 191 -8.88 1.40 23.72
N SER A 192 -9.78 1.81 22.83
CA SER A 192 -9.85 1.23 21.49
C SER A 192 -8.67 1.70 20.62
N VAL A 193 -8.21 0.82 19.73
CA VAL A 193 -7.24 1.20 18.69
C VAL A 193 -7.79 2.31 17.79
N ALA A 194 -9.11 2.43 17.68
CA ALA A 194 -9.73 3.48 16.89
C ALA A 194 -9.49 4.87 17.51
N ARG A 195 -9.67 5.00 18.84
CA ARG A 195 -9.37 6.25 19.60
C ARG A 195 -7.89 6.61 19.53
N GLU A 196 -6.99 5.63 19.57
CA GLU A 196 -5.56 5.87 19.37
C GLU A 196 -5.26 6.51 18.00
N VAL A 197 -5.94 6.07 16.95
CA VAL A 197 -5.63 6.47 15.57
C VAL A 197 -6.35 7.76 15.15
N PHE A 198 -7.57 7.99 15.60
CA PHE A 198 -8.39 9.14 15.20
C PHE A 198 -8.58 10.19 16.30
N GLY A 199 -8.17 9.91 17.54
CA GLY A 199 -8.39 10.78 18.68
C GLY A 199 -9.74 10.59 19.36
N ASP A 200 -10.00 11.47 20.33
CA ASP A 200 -11.15 11.38 21.24
C ASP A 200 -12.41 12.09 20.75
N GLU A 201 -12.37 12.74 19.58
CA GLU A 201 -13.60 13.27 18.98
C GLU A 201 -14.55 12.14 18.58
N ASP A 202 -15.85 12.34 18.76
CA ASP A 202 -16.89 11.33 18.47
C ASP A 202 -17.04 11.10 16.95
N HIS A 203 -16.11 10.31 16.40
CA HIS A 203 -16.07 9.97 14.98
C HIS A 203 -16.93 8.75 14.61
N TYR A 204 -17.42 7.97 15.59
CA TYR A 204 -18.01 6.64 15.36
C TYR A 204 -19.51 6.54 15.64
N THR A 205 -20.12 7.61 16.17
CA THR A 205 -21.43 7.55 16.85
C THR A 205 -22.49 8.46 16.27
N LEU A 206 -22.39 8.87 15.00
CA LEU A 206 -23.53 9.52 14.34
C LEU A 206 -24.56 8.48 13.87
N HIS A 207 -25.27 7.93 14.86
CA HIS A 207 -26.63 7.44 14.72
C HIS A 207 -27.53 8.63 14.34
N ASN A 208 -27.57 9.00 13.06
CA ASN A 208 -28.70 9.68 12.44
C ASN A 208 -28.57 9.58 10.91
N TYR A 209 -29.38 8.69 10.33
CA TYR A 209 -29.74 8.62 8.90
C TYR A 209 -28.67 9.08 7.89
N GLY A 210 -27.76 8.18 7.53
CA GLY A 210 -26.89 8.37 6.36
C GLY A 210 -25.53 7.70 6.50
N GLN A 211 -25.50 6.37 6.32
CA GLN A 211 -24.33 5.54 5.98
C GLN A 211 -22.94 6.15 6.25
N LYS A 212 -22.35 5.83 7.39
CA LYS A 212 -20.95 6.15 7.71
C LYS A 212 -20.32 5.06 8.58
N CYS A 213 -19.92 3.95 7.96
CA CYS A 213 -18.84 3.04 8.34
C CYS A 213 -18.96 1.76 7.49
N ILE A 214 -17.93 1.46 6.69
CA ILE A 214 -17.76 0.12 6.11
C ILE A 214 -16.64 -0.51 6.93
N ALA A 215 -16.99 -1.63 7.59
CA ALA A 215 -16.08 -2.49 8.34
C ALA A 215 -15.28 -3.41 7.40
#